data_AF-A0A2D9C6T2-F1
#
_entry.id   AF-A0A2D9C6T2-F1
#
_cell.length_a   1.000
_cell.length_b   1.000
_cell.length_c   1.000
_cell.angle_alpha   90.00
_cell.angle_beta   90.00
_cell.angle_gamma   90.00
#
_symmetry.space_group_name_H-M   'P 1'
#
loop_
_entity.id
_entity.type
_entity.pdbx_description
1 polymer ?
#
loop_
_entity_poly.entity_id
_entity_poly.type
_entity_poly.pdbx_seq_one_letter_code
_entity_poly.pdbx_strand_id
1 'polypeptide(L)'
;MLHPAPTTKLDPTLARGTIHEVLDADDRHPARVVMGFPNTDYRIELIIKGDVEPVRALVGEMVLARLFADARRIDTPDAGGRRFEPCIGRPTRILGTVIGVDPASNVLVVNAGQPIALRVTAPGQEAQELAHAAFIVCDVKPGAWFVLERAY
;
A
#
# COMPACT_ATOMS: atom_id res chain seq x y z
N MET A 1 18.37 -0.80 -32.58
CA MET A 1 17.11 -1.54 -32.37
C MET A 1 16.78 -1.46 -30.90
N LEU A 2 15.66 -0.85 -30.53
CA LEU A 2 15.13 -0.93 -29.17
C LEU A 2 14.50 -2.32 -29.05
N HIS A 3 15.06 -3.19 -28.22
CA HIS A 3 14.36 -4.42 -27.82
C HIS A 3 13.00 -4.00 -27.24
N PRO A 4 11.89 -4.64 -27.62
CA PRO A 4 10.62 -4.37 -26.94
C PRO A 4 10.84 -4.67 -25.46
N ALA A 5 10.59 -3.68 -24.61
CA ALA A 5 10.62 -3.89 -23.17
C ALA A 5 9.68 -5.06 -22.86
N PRO A 6 10.08 -6.04 -22.05
CA PRO A 6 9.24 -7.19 -21.73
C PRO A 6 7.87 -6.70 -21.21
N THR A 7 6.81 -6.97 -21.98
CA THR A 7 5.45 -6.49 -21.72
C THR A 7 4.69 -7.41 -20.76
N THR A 8 5.39 -8.08 -19.84
CA THR A 8 4.73 -8.94 -18.87
C THR A 8 3.81 -8.07 -18.03
N LYS A 9 2.51 -8.39 -18.05
CA LYS A 9 1.50 -7.65 -17.29
C LYS A 9 1.88 -7.74 -15.81
N LEU A 10 2.26 -6.61 -15.23
CA LEU A 10 2.49 -6.52 -13.79
C LEU A 10 1.17 -6.80 -13.07
N ASP A 11 1.24 -7.57 -11.98
CA ASP A 11 0.11 -7.78 -11.09
C ASP A 11 -0.36 -6.39 -10.61
N PRO A 12 -1.62 -5.99 -10.90
CA PRO A 12 -2.12 -4.65 -10.58
C PRO A 12 -2.23 -4.39 -9.07
N THR A 13 -2.06 -5.43 -8.25
CA THR A 13 -2.07 -5.33 -6.79
C THR A 13 -0.69 -5.06 -6.18
N LEU A 14 0.37 -5.02 -7.01
CA LEU A 14 1.73 -4.71 -6.59
C LEU A 14 2.05 -3.23 -6.74
N ALA A 15 2.52 -2.63 -5.65
CA ALA A 15 3.06 -1.29 -5.66
C ALA A 15 4.50 -1.30 -6.18
N ARG A 16 4.82 -0.30 -6.99
CA ARG A 16 6.17 -0.08 -7.49
C ARG A 16 6.72 1.19 -6.85
N GLY A 17 7.74 1.04 -6.02
CA GLY A 17 8.34 2.15 -5.31
C GLY A 17 9.82 1.94 -5.06
N THR A 18 10.51 3.03 -4.71
CA THR A 18 11.91 3.02 -4.32
C THR A 18 12.02 2.94 -2.80
N ILE A 19 12.91 2.10 -2.29
CA ILE A 19 13.23 2.10 -0.85
C ILE A 19 14.20 3.25 -0.59
N HIS A 20 13.79 4.27 0.15
CA HIS A 20 14.67 5.39 0.48
C HIS A 20 15.48 5.13 1.75
N GLU A 21 14.89 4.47 2.73
CA GLU A 21 15.49 4.28 4.05
C GLU A 21 14.88 3.04 4.72
N VAL A 22 15.69 2.39 5.56
CA VAL A 22 15.23 1.39 6.53
C VAL A 22 15.51 1.93 7.93
N LEU A 23 14.43 2.11 8.69
CA LEU A 23 14.47 2.55 10.08
C LEU A 23 14.50 1.30 10.96
N ASP A 24 15.51 1.21 11.83
CA ASP A 24 15.64 0.10 12.76
C ASP A 24 14.48 0.08 13.77
N ALA A 25 14.23 -1.11 14.33
CA ALA A 25 13.29 -1.23 15.43
C ALA A 25 13.80 -0.47 16.66
N ASP A 26 12.88 0.15 17.39
CA ASP A 26 13.12 0.79 18.68
C ASP A 26 12.11 0.27 19.72
N ASP A 27 12.24 0.71 20.97
CA ASP A 27 11.38 0.27 22.08
C ASP A 27 9.88 0.51 21.85
N ARG A 28 9.52 1.41 20.94
CA ARG A 28 8.15 1.85 20.67
C ARG A 28 7.63 1.40 19.33
N HIS A 29 8.51 1.01 18.41
CA HIS A 29 8.13 0.76 17.03
C HIS A 29 8.95 -0.37 16.40
N PRO A 30 8.31 -1.25 15.62
CA PRO A 30 9.04 -2.25 14.83
C PRO A 30 9.84 -1.57 13.71
N ALA A 31 10.73 -2.34 13.08
CA ALA A 31 11.48 -1.88 11.92
C ALA A 31 10.54 -1.42 10.79
N ARG A 32 10.91 -0.33 10.13
CA ARG A 32 10.09 0.31 9.09
C ARG A 32 10.91 0.56 7.84
N VAL A 33 10.23 0.58 6.71
CA VAL A 33 10.77 1.04 5.43
C VAL A 33 10.14 2.38 5.08
N VAL A 34 10.93 3.30 4.57
CA VAL A 34 10.44 4.54 3.94
C VAL A 34 10.42 4.31 2.42
N MET A 35 9.23 4.21 1.85
CA MET A 35 9.06 4.02 0.41
C MET A 35 8.66 5.30 -0.30
N GLY A 36 9.34 5.58 -1.41
CA GLY A 36 8.95 6.60 -2.38
C GLY A 36 8.25 6.01 -3.59
N PHE A 37 7.42 6.81 -4.25
CA PHE A 37 6.64 6.37 -5.39
C PHE A 37 6.83 7.28 -6.62
N PRO A 38 6.99 6.72 -7.83
CA PRO A 38 7.26 7.51 -9.03
C PRO A 38 6.22 8.61 -9.28
N ASN A 39 6.71 9.78 -9.72
CA ASN A 39 5.90 10.98 -10.03
C ASN A 39 5.14 11.56 -8.82
N THR A 40 5.60 11.27 -7.61
CA THR A 40 5.01 11.83 -6.38
C THR A 40 6.11 12.13 -5.37
N ASP A 41 5.87 13.07 -4.46
CA ASP A 41 6.79 13.37 -3.35
C ASP A 41 6.55 12.49 -2.11
N TYR A 42 5.71 11.45 -2.24
CA TYR A 42 5.32 10.64 -1.08
C TYR A 42 6.52 9.87 -0.55
N ARG A 43 6.64 9.84 0.79
CA ARG A 43 7.60 9.04 1.55
C ARG A 43 6.85 8.36 2.67
N ILE A 44 6.37 7.17 2.38
CA ILE A 44 5.48 6.43 3.28
C ILE A 44 6.28 5.46 4.14
N GLU A 45 6.08 5.58 5.46
CA GLU A 45 6.63 4.66 6.45
C GLU A 45 5.73 3.43 6.62
N LEU A 46 6.25 2.24 6.33
CA LEU A 46 5.53 0.98 6.46
C LEU A 46 6.31 0.02 7.35
N ILE A 47 5.59 -0.75 8.16
CA ILE A 47 6.21 -1.82 8.97
C ILE A 47 6.75 -2.91 8.05
N ILE A 48 7.98 -3.33 8.28
CA ILE A 48 8.57 -4.50 7.62
C ILE A 48 8.11 -5.74 8.40
N LYS A 49 7.44 -6.68 7.72
CA LYS A 49 7.14 -7.99 8.30
C LYS A 49 8.19 -9.00 7.86
N GLY A 50 8.86 -9.63 8.83
CA GLY A 50 9.88 -10.64 8.57
C GLY A 50 11.29 -10.07 8.67
N ASP A 51 12.20 -10.62 7.87
CA ASP A 51 13.62 -10.24 7.87
C ASP A 51 13.82 -8.85 7.25
N VAL A 52 14.57 -8.01 7.96
CA VAL A 52 14.87 -6.62 7.56
C VAL A 52 16.05 -6.56 6.60
N GLU A 53 16.98 -7.51 6.68
CA GLU A 53 18.23 -7.44 5.91
C GLU A 53 18.04 -7.48 4.39
N PRO A 54 17.13 -8.30 3.82
CA PRO A 54 16.83 -8.23 2.38
C PRO A 54 16.27 -6.88 1.94
N VAL A 55 15.52 -6.19 2.81
CA VAL A 55 14.97 -4.87 2.51
C VAL A 55 16.07 -3.81 2.59
N ARG A 56 16.97 -3.91 3.58
CA ARG A 56 18.12 -3.01 3.74
C ARG A 56 19.09 -3.08 2.56
N ALA A 57 19.31 -4.29 2.02
CA ALA A 57 20.14 -4.48 0.84
C ALA A 57 19.60 -3.82 -0.44
N LEU A 58 18.33 -3.39 -0.43
CA LEU A 58 17.64 -2.76 -1.56
C LEU A 58 17.40 -1.25 -1.35
N VAL A 59 18.05 -0.63 -0.36
CA VAL A 59 18.01 0.84 -0.20
C VAL A 59 18.57 1.52 -1.45
N GLY A 60 17.82 2.46 -2.00
CA GLY A 60 18.09 3.13 -3.27
C GLY A 60 17.46 2.46 -4.50
N GLU A 61 17.06 1.19 -4.38
CA GLU A 61 16.53 0.40 -5.49
C GLU A 61 15.02 0.49 -5.61
N MET A 62 14.53 0.28 -6.84
CA MET A 62 13.11 0.12 -7.12
C MET A 62 12.69 -1.33 -6.88
N VAL A 63 11.57 -1.52 -6.19
CA VAL A 63 11.04 -2.83 -5.82
C VAL A 63 9.58 -2.97 -6.21
N LEU A 64 9.14 -4.22 -6.32
CA LEU A 64 7.72 -4.58 -6.30
C LEU A 64 7.37 -5.08 -4.91
N ALA A 65 6.27 -4.57 -4.38
CA ALA A 65 5.82 -4.91 -3.05
C ALA A 65 4.32 -4.90 -2.91
N ARG A 66 3.85 -5.60 -1.89
CA ARG A 66 2.45 -5.59 -1.50
C ARG A 66 2.28 -4.75 -0.25
N LEU A 67 1.46 -3.71 -0.36
CA LEU A 67 1.18 -2.78 0.74
C LEU A 67 -0.12 -3.17 1.39
N PHE A 68 -0.19 -3.00 2.71
CA PHE A 68 -1.37 -3.36 3.47
C PHE A 68 -1.67 -2.37 4.58
N ALA A 69 -2.95 -2.22 4.92
CA ALA A 69 -3.37 -1.51 6.12
C ALA A 69 -4.71 -2.06 6.64
N ASP A 70 -5.01 -1.73 7.90
CA ASP A 70 -6.32 -1.95 8.47
C ASP A 70 -7.16 -0.69 8.31
N ALA A 71 -8.24 -0.79 7.53
CA ALA A 71 -9.19 0.30 7.42
C ALA A 71 -10.02 0.41 8.69
N ARG A 72 -10.29 1.64 9.12
CA ARG A 72 -11.43 1.95 9.99
C ARG A 72 -12.72 1.83 9.15
N ARG A 73 -13.79 2.52 9.54
CA ARG A 73 -14.99 2.59 8.70
C ARG A 73 -14.64 3.16 7.33
N ILE A 74 -15.16 2.53 6.28
CA ILE A 74 -14.99 2.93 4.89
C ILE A 74 -16.26 3.63 4.42
N ASP A 75 -16.12 4.82 3.83
CA ASP A 75 -17.21 5.55 3.21
C ASP A 75 -17.05 5.51 1.67
N THR A 76 -18.16 5.56 0.94
CA THR A 76 -18.21 5.45 -0.53
C THR A 76 -18.75 6.75 -1.16
N PRO A 77 -17.93 7.81 -1.26
CA PRO A 77 -18.36 9.08 -1.82
C PRO A 77 -18.56 8.97 -3.34
N ASP A 78 -19.46 9.80 -3.89
CA ASP A 78 -19.77 9.83 -5.33
C ASP A 78 -18.61 10.38 -6.18
N ALA A 79 -17.72 11.17 -5.58
CA ALA A 79 -16.56 11.77 -6.23
C ALA A 79 -15.36 11.81 -5.30
N GLY A 80 -14.16 11.75 -5.86
CA GLY A 80 -12.93 11.77 -5.09
C GLY A 80 -11.67 11.76 -5.94
N GLY A 81 -10.54 11.71 -5.25
CA GLY A 81 -9.22 11.53 -5.86
C GLY A 81 -8.53 10.29 -5.29
N ARG A 82 -7.29 10.10 -5.72
CA ARG A 82 -6.41 9.04 -5.20
C ARG A 82 -5.36 9.67 -4.31
N ARG A 83 -5.32 9.28 -3.04
CA ARG A 83 -4.38 9.83 -2.05
C ARG A 83 -3.99 8.79 -1.02
N PHE A 84 -2.73 8.88 -0.62
CA PHE A 84 -2.13 8.03 0.39
C PHE A 84 -1.59 8.91 1.52
N GLU A 85 -2.45 9.41 2.41
CA GLU A 85 -2.05 10.45 3.36
C GLU A 85 -1.34 9.90 4.61
N PRO A 86 -0.40 10.67 5.18
CA PRO A 86 0.14 11.95 4.71
C PRO A 86 1.17 11.78 3.57
N CYS A 87 1.60 12.87 2.94
CA CYS A 87 2.68 12.82 1.95
C CYS A 87 3.98 12.24 2.54
N ILE A 88 4.32 12.58 3.78
CA ILE A 88 5.51 12.07 4.47
C ILE A 88 5.11 11.49 5.82
N GLY A 89 5.44 10.22 6.05
CA GLY A 89 5.27 9.53 7.33
C GLY A 89 4.35 8.31 7.28
N ARG A 90 3.77 7.98 8.43
CA ARG A 90 2.93 6.78 8.59
C ARG A 90 1.53 6.99 8.00
N PRO A 91 0.96 5.98 7.33
CA PRO A 91 -0.37 6.10 6.72
C PRO A 91 -1.44 6.41 7.77
N THR A 92 -2.28 7.40 7.50
CA THR A 92 -3.41 7.78 8.37
C THR A 92 -4.75 7.76 7.64
N ARG A 93 -4.74 8.04 6.33
CA ARG A 93 -5.96 8.09 5.51
C ARG A 93 -5.69 7.67 4.07
N ILE A 94 -6.63 6.92 3.50
CA ILE A 94 -6.55 6.40 2.13
C ILE A 94 -7.80 6.80 1.36
N LEU A 95 -7.59 7.30 0.15
CA LEU A 95 -8.64 7.58 -0.84
C LEU A 95 -8.26 6.92 -2.15
N GLY A 96 -9.19 6.26 -2.80
CA GLY A 96 -8.92 5.68 -4.11
C GLY A 96 -10.05 4.89 -4.70
N THR A 97 -9.74 4.22 -5.80
CA THR A 97 -10.69 3.38 -6.55
C THR A 97 -10.49 1.92 -6.20
N VAL A 98 -11.57 1.16 -6.04
CA VAL A 98 -11.48 -0.28 -5.85
C VAL A 98 -10.98 -0.95 -7.13
N ILE A 99 -9.99 -1.83 -7.01
CA ILE A 99 -9.41 -2.59 -8.14
C ILE A 99 -9.45 -4.10 -7.92
N GLY A 100 -9.86 -4.56 -6.74
CA GLY A 100 -9.99 -5.97 -6.42
C GLY A 100 -10.58 -6.19 -5.03
N VAL A 101 -11.00 -7.43 -4.76
CA VAL A 101 -11.53 -7.85 -3.47
C VAL A 101 -11.09 -9.29 -3.19
N ASP A 102 -10.77 -9.58 -1.93
CA ASP A 102 -10.64 -10.94 -1.40
C ASP A 102 -11.69 -11.10 -0.28
N PRO A 103 -12.84 -11.72 -0.58
CA PRO A 103 -13.92 -11.91 0.38
C PRO A 103 -13.53 -12.85 1.53
N ALA A 104 -12.67 -13.83 1.27
CA ALA A 104 -12.29 -14.83 2.27
C ALA A 104 -11.50 -14.19 3.42
N SER A 105 -10.66 -13.20 3.09
CA SER A 105 -9.86 -12.46 4.08
C SER A 105 -10.48 -11.11 4.49
N ASN A 106 -11.66 -10.77 3.97
CA ASN A 106 -12.31 -9.46 4.11
C ASN A 106 -11.40 -8.29 3.73
N VAL A 107 -10.76 -8.38 2.55
CA VAL A 107 -9.79 -7.39 2.04
C VAL A 107 -10.29 -6.73 0.76
N LEU A 108 -10.12 -5.42 0.68
CA LEU A 108 -10.37 -4.61 -0.50
C LEU A 108 -9.02 -4.12 -1.06
N VAL A 109 -8.75 -4.30 -2.35
CA VAL A 109 -7.56 -3.73 -2.99
C VAL A 109 -7.94 -2.40 -3.60
N VAL A 110 -7.27 -1.33 -3.18
CA VAL A 110 -7.57 0.04 -3.59
C VAL A 110 -6.38 0.65 -4.29
N ASN A 111 -6.62 1.30 -5.43
CA ASN A 111 -5.63 2.15 -6.09
C ASN A 111 -5.71 3.57 -5.51
N ALA A 112 -4.80 3.88 -4.57
CA ALA A 112 -4.66 5.18 -3.93
C ALA A 112 -3.58 6.06 -4.59
N GLY A 113 -3.26 5.78 -5.85
CA GLY A 113 -2.04 6.26 -6.54
C GLY A 113 -0.99 5.16 -6.57
N GLN A 114 -1.00 4.31 -5.54
CA GLN A 114 -0.37 3.00 -5.46
C GLN A 114 -1.41 1.99 -4.96
N PRO A 115 -1.33 0.72 -5.37
CA PRO A 115 -2.22 -0.31 -4.85
C PRO A 115 -1.91 -0.62 -3.38
N ILE A 116 -2.96 -0.71 -2.57
CA ILE A 116 -2.90 -1.12 -1.17
C ILE A 116 -4.06 -2.05 -0.84
N ALA A 117 -3.76 -3.15 -0.14
CA ALA A 117 -4.75 -4.05 0.41
C ALA A 117 -5.26 -3.53 1.77
N LEU A 118 -6.53 -3.16 1.81
CA LEU A 118 -7.21 -2.70 3.02
C LEU A 118 -8.02 -3.84 3.62
N ARG A 119 -7.64 -4.30 4.80
CA ARG A 119 -8.49 -5.20 5.59
C ARG A 119 -9.65 -4.38 6.16
N VAL A 120 -10.87 -4.79 5.88
CA VAL A 120 -12.08 -4.15 6.40
C VAL A 120 -12.29 -4.61 7.84
N THR A 121 -12.28 -3.66 8.79
CA THR A 121 -12.35 -4.00 10.23
C THR A 121 -13.53 -3.39 10.96
N ALA A 122 -14.32 -2.53 10.32
CA ALA A 122 -15.49 -1.95 10.94
C ALA A 122 -16.61 -3.00 11.05
N PRO A 123 -17.27 -3.14 12.22
CA PRO A 123 -18.41 -4.04 12.37
C PRO A 123 -19.50 -3.74 11.35
N GLY A 124 -20.03 -4.78 10.71
CA GLY A 124 -21.10 -4.66 9.72
C GLY A 124 -20.66 -4.06 8.38
N GLN A 125 -19.35 -4.03 8.08
CA GLN A 125 -18.85 -3.77 6.74
C GLN A 125 -18.10 -4.98 6.20
N GLU A 126 -18.48 -5.42 5.01
CA GLU A 126 -17.82 -6.49 4.30
C GLU A 126 -17.16 -5.97 3.01
N ALA A 127 -15.96 -6.46 2.69
CA ALA A 127 -15.22 -6.05 1.51
C ALA A 127 -15.98 -6.36 0.22
N GLN A 128 -16.76 -7.45 0.20
CA GLN A 128 -17.58 -7.84 -0.95
C GLN A 128 -18.69 -6.82 -1.26
N GLU A 129 -19.27 -6.19 -0.23
CA GLU A 129 -20.30 -5.16 -0.40
C GLU A 129 -19.71 -3.85 -0.95
N LEU A 130 -18.43 -3.60 -0.66
CA LEU A 130 -17.68 -2.42 -1.12
C LEU A 130 -17.04 -2.63 -2.49
N ALA A 131 -17.07 -3.85 -3.04
CA ALA A 131 -16.35 -4.21 -4.27
C ALA A 131 -16.78 -3.39 -5.51
N HIS A 132 -18.02 -2.89 -5.51
CA HIS A 132 -18.59 -2.10 -6.61
C HIS A 132 -18.47 -0.58 -6.41
N ALA A 133 -17.89 -0.13 -5.29
CA ALA A 133 -17.70 1.28 -5.04
C ALA A 133 -16.71 1.87 -6.05
N ALA A 134 -17.12 2.94 -6.74
CA ALA A 134 -16.24 3.66 -7.64
C ALA A 134 -15.06 4.31 -6.89
N PHE A 135 -15.36 4.90 -5.73
CA PHE A 135 -14.40 5.50 -4.82
C PHE A 135 -14.67 5.08 -3.39
N ILE A 136 -13.59 4.96 -2.62
CA ILE A 136 -13.63 4.81 -1.17
C ILE A 136 -12.79 5.89 -0.50
N VAL A 137 -13.15 6.20 0.74
CA VAL A 137 -12.29 6.92 1.69
C VAL A 137 -12.35 6.22 3.03
N CYS A 138 -11.19 6.11 3.68
CA CYS A 138 -11.14 5.66 5.06
C CYS A 138 -9.91 6.19 5.78
N ASP A 139 -10.06 6.42 7.08
CA ASP A 139 -8.92 6.44 7.99
C ASP A 139 -8.38 5.01 8.16
N VAL A 140 -7.07 4.88 8.36
CA VAL A 140 -6.43 3.59 8.65
C VAL A 140 -5.97 3.54 10.10
N LYS A 141 -5.91 2.33 10.65
CA LYS A 141 -5.29 2.10 11.96
C LYS A 141 -3.77 2.20 11.83
N PRO A 142 -3.05 2.58 12.90
CA PRO A 142 -1.60 2.49 12.93
C PRO A 142 -1.13 1.07 12.60
N GLY A 143 0.00 0.97 11.90
CA GLY A 143 0.63 -0.31 11.62
C GLY A 143 0.42 -0.88 10.23
N ALA A 144 0.14 -0.02 9.25
CA ALA A 144 0.28 -0.37 7.83
C ALA A 144 1.66 -1.00 7.56
N TRP A 145 1.69 -2.00 6.68
CA TRP A 145 2.86 -2.84 6.50
C TRP A 145 3.16 -3.15 5.05
N PHE A 146 4.38 -3.60 4.85
CA PHE A 146 5.02 -3.88 3.58
C PHE A 146 5.45 -5.35 3.54
N VAL A 147 5.27 -5.98 2.39
CA VAL A 147 5.86 -7.28 2.06
C VAL A 147 6.61 -7.14 0.74
N LEU A 148 7.91 -7.42 0.77
CA LEU A 148 8.74 -7.46 -0.42
C LEU A 148 8.36 -8.67 -1.28
N GLU A 149 8.12 -8.44 -2.56
CA GLU A 149 7.87 -9.53 -3.52
C GLU A 149 9.15 -9.81 -4.30
N ARG A 150 9.78 -8.77 -4.87
CA ARG A 150 11.09 -8.83 -5.54
C ARG A 150 11.65 -7.44 -5.85
N ALA A 151 12.94 -7.37 -6.15
CA ALA A 151 13.53 -6.23 -6.85
C ALA A 151 12.91 -6.07 -8.26
N TYR A 152 12.79 -4.83 -8.75
CA TYR A 152 12.17 -4.51 -10.04
C TYR A 152 13.11 -4.74 -11.23
#